data_AF-A0A1S9AWM1-F1
#
_entry.id   AF-A0A1S9AWM1-F1
#
_cell.length_a   1.000
_cell.length_b   1.000
_cell.length_c   1.000
_cell.angle_alpha   90.00
_cell.angle_beta   90.00
_cell.angle_gamma   90.00
#
_symmetry.space_group_name_H-M   'P 1'
#
loop_
_entity.id
_entity.type
_entity.pdbx_description
1 polymer ?
#
loop_
_entity_poly.entity_id
_entity_poly.type
_entity_poly.pdbx_seq_one_letter_code
_entity_poly.pdbx_strand_id
1 'polypeptide(L)'
;MKQAYLWVMLLLWQATLTQAQQQARPILPSPQAISFYVVAHPDDWQLFMSPNAYGDLTDTRGKIIFIYLTSGDDKRRTGYDSQYPYATLPYYQARERAAANASRFVTNQYAGGRVGPTSVGTTWVKSNYHLAGGRNIATYAYRNTVHYFLRLPDRVGEAVKLGGAGSYDFLTATALDSLVNDNQSVKTIDGSSSYANRTDVADQVAEIMQKEWTPEFYDTNYYPYRFLNYSEDHITDWNRPDHGDHINAAVVAEEAASSLGLNEWAFEGYSSASMPHNMSQPDAQNEASLFAITANSLLESGYSNTWDLPGHREYLGVSKSRQVTSSSRAAGAARVAPAAPATAPADMDIYPVPAAKQFHVRLPEKATGTAVLTVFNGHLQQVRQVRVPATSLVQPYTVDLTGVPAGVYYVEVKTDAKTYRRKLVKGSE
;
A
#
# COMPACT_ATOMS: atom_id res chain seq x y z
N MET A 1 -31.04 -30.78 -29.17
CA MET A 1 -29.64 -30.32 -29.01
C MET A 1 -29.49 -28.79 -28.96
N LYS A 2 -30.16 -28.00 -29.80
CA LYS A 2 -30.00 -26.52 -29.81
C LYS A 2 -30.44 -25.80 -28.51
N GLN A 3 -31.44 -26.30 -27.79
CA GLN A 3 -31.89 -25.70 -26.53
C GLN A 3 -30.92 -25.94 -25.36
N ALA A 4 -30.19 -27.06 -25.33
CA ALA A 4 -29.22 -27.34 -24.26
C ALA A 4 -27.99 -26.43 -24.34
N TYR A 5 -27.58 -26.03 -25.56
CA TYR A 5 -26.48 -25.07 -25.76
C TYR A 5 -26.83 -23.66 -25.28
N LEU A 6 -28.09 -23.23 -25.40
CA LEU A 6 -28.52 -21.92 -24.93
C LEU A 6 -28.49 -21.83 -23.39
N TRP A 7 -28.88 -22.90 -22.70
CA TRP A 7 -28.84 -22.96 -21.23
C TRP A 7 -27.43 -23.01 -20.67
N VAL A 8 -26.51 -23.75 -21.32
CA VAL A 8 -25.09 -23.79 -20.92
C VAL A 8 -24.40 -22.45 -21.17
N MET A 9 -24.69 -21.78 -22.28
CA MET A 9 -24.18 -20.42 -22.56
C MET A 9 -24.73 -19.40 -21.55
N LEU A 10 -26.02 -19.47 -21.19
CA LEU A 10 -26.61 -18.55 -20.20
C LEU A 10 -26.05 -18.77 -18.79
N LEU A 11 -25.79 -20.02 -18.39
CA LEU A 11 -25.16 -20.35 -17.11
C LEU A 11 -23.68 -19.96 -17.08
N LEU A 12 -22.95 -20.12 -18.19
CA LEU A 12 -21.56 -19.65 -18.32
C LEU A 12 -21.47 -18.11 -18.38
N TRP A 13 -22.48 -17.44 -18.93
CA TRP A 13 -22.57 -15.98 -18.93
C TRP A 13 -22.93 -15.43 -17.54
N GLN A 14 -23.81 -16.11 -16.80
CA GLN A 14 -24.10 -15.76 -15.40
C GLN A 14 -22.92 -16.08 -14.46
N ALA A 15 -22.17 -17.16 -14.70
CA ALA A 15 -20.98 -17.52 -13.92
C ALA A 15 -19.78 -16.59 -14.17
N THR A 16 -19.66 -16.01 -15.38
CA THR A 16 -18.62 -15.01 -15.69
C THR A 16 -18.98 -13.62 -15.16
N LEU A 17 -20.26 -13.27 -15.09
CA LEU A 17 -20.74 -12.05 -14.42
C LEU A 17 -20.58 -12.11 -12.88
N THR A 18 -20.62 -13.28 -12.26
CA THR A 18 -20.46 -13.43 -10.79
C THR A 18 -19.01 -13.46 -10.32
N GLN A 19 -18.03 -13.77 -11.19
CA GLN A 19 -16.61 -13.68 -10.84
C GLN A 19 -15.99 -12.30 -11.11
N ALA A 20 -16.61 -11.49 -11.99
CA ALA A 20 -16.16 -10.13 -12.29
C ALA A 20 -16.74 -9.06 -11.33
N GLN A 21 -17.60 -9.44 -10.38
CA GLN A 21 -18.12 -8.57 -9.32
C GLN A 21 -17.46 -8.90 -7.97
N GLN A 22 -16.13 -8.81 -7.88
CA GLN A 22 -15.53 -8.49 -6.58
C GLN A 22 -15.74 -6.98 -6.37
N GLN A 23 -16.73 -6.71 -5.53
CA GLN A 23 -17.53 -5.49 -5.51
C GLN A 23 -16.70 -4.29 -4.99
N ALA A 24 -16.69 -3.20 -5.76
CA ALA A 24 -16.53 -1.87 -5.16
C ALA A 24 -17.54 -1.73 -4.02
N ARG A 25 -17.17 -1.06 -2.93
CA ARG A 25 -18.10 -0.82 -1.82
C ARG A 25 -19.35 -0.16 -2.40
N PRO A 26 -20.56 -0.61 -2.04
CA PRO A 26 -21.76 0.11 -2.42
C PRO A 26 -21.60 1.57 -1.99
N ILE A 27 -21.63 2.50 -2.94
CA ILE A 27 -21.68 3.93 -2.62
C ILE A 27 -23.05 4.15 -1.99
N LEU A 28 -23.11 4.03 -0.66
CA LEU A 28 -24.36 4.16 0.06
C LEU A 28 -24.74 5.65 0.06
N PRO A 29 -25.98 6.01 -0.32
CA PRO A 29 -26.44 7.39 -0.27
C PRO A 29 -26.74 7.83 1.17
N SER A 30 -25.99 7.35 2.16
CA SER A 30 -26.33 7.57 3.56
C SER A 30 -25.98 8.99 3.99
N PRO A 31 -26.94 9.78 4.49
CA PRO A 31 -26.63 11.07 5.08
C PRO A 31 -25.75 10.84 6.31
N GLN A 32 -24.61 11.54 6.38
CA GLN A 32 -23.66 11.52 7.51
C GLN A 32 -22.81 10.24 7.62
N ALA A 33 -21.98 9.96 6.61
CA ALA A 33 -20.88 9.00 6.73
C ALA A 33 -19.54 9.71 7.01
N ILE A 34 -18.62 9.03 7.70
CA ILE A 34 -17.20 9.40 7.75
C ILE A 34 -16.37 8.26 7.19
N SER A 35 -15.47 8.58 6.25
CA SER A 35 -14.57 7.63 5.62
C SER A 35 -13.13 8.01 5.90
N PHE A 36 -12.41 7.09 6.53
CA PHE A 36 -10.98 7.18 6.76
C PHE A 36 -10.25 6.40 5.65
N TYR A 37 -9.19 6.99 5.13
CA TYR A 37 -8.27 6.39 4.16
C TYR A 37 -6.87 6.42 4.78
N VAL A 38 -6.39 5.28 5.26
CA VAL A 38 -5.05 5.15 5.84
C VAL A 38 -4.16 4.50 4.78
N VAL A 39 -3.16 5.25 4.33
CA VAL A 39 -2.31 4.84 3.20
C VAL A 39 -0.83 5.04 3.53
N ALA A 40 0.01 4.28 2.85
CA ALA A 40 1.45 4.41 2.98
C ALA A 40 1.94 5.72 2.35
N HIS A 41 1.53 5.97 1.10
CA HIS A 41 2.04 7.05 0.27
C HIS A 41 0.94 8.02 -0.21
N PRO A 42 1.29 9.28 -0.55
CA PRO A 42 0.32 10.29 -0.98
C PRO A 42 -0.52 10.00 -2.24
N ASP A 43 -0.11 9.07 -3.11
CA ASP A 43 -0.82 8.71 -4.35
C ASP A 43 -1.61 7.39 -4.29
N ASP A 44 -1.49 6.61 -3.21
CA ASP A 44 -2.10 5.28 -3.10
C ASP A 44 -3.62 5.32 -3.30
N TRP A 45 -4.31 6.28 -2.66
CA TRP A 45 -5.77 6.32 -2.72
C TRP A 45 -6.28 6.71 -4.11
N GLN A 46 -5.53 7.49 -4.86
CA GLN A 46 -5.85 7.86 -6.24
C GLN A 46 -5.66 6.67 -7.18
N LEU A 47 -4.68 5.80 -6.90
CA LEU A 47 -4.30 4.67 -7.75
C LEU A 47 -5.06 3.38 -7.44
N PHE A 48 -5.42 3.12 -6.18
CA PHE A 48 -5.91 1.81 -5.76
C PHE A 48 -7.31 1.82 -5.14
N MET A 49 -7.78 3.00 -4.71
CA MET A 49 -9.00 3.11 -3.89
C MET A 49 -10.17 3.78 -4.61
N SER A 50 -10.03 4.10 -5.90
CA SER A 50 -11.18 4.39 -6.76
C SER A 50 -11.94 3.08 -7.07
N PRO A 51 -13.25 3.11 -7.38
CA PRO A 51 -14.13 4.28 -7.40
C PRO A 51 -14.57 4.75 -6.01
N ASN A 52 -14.26 4.02 -4.93
CA ASN A 52 -14.76 4.33 -3.59
C ASN A 52 -14.32 5.73 -3.11
N ALA A 53 -13.03 6.05 -3.21
CA ALA A 53 -12.48 7.34 -2.80
C ALA A 53 -13.06 8.50 -3.62
N TYR A 54 -13.20 8.32 -4.93
CA TYR A 54 -13.88 9.30 -5.78
C TYR A 54 -15.33 9.48 -5.32
N GLY A 55 -16.10 8.39 -5.19
CA GLY A 55 -17.49 8.42 -4.75
C GLY A 55 -17.67 9.15 -3.42
N ASP A 56 -16.86 8.81 -2.41
CA ASP A 56 -16.90 9.46 -1.09
C ASP A 56 -16.58 10.96 -1.19
N LEU A 57 -15.60 11.37 -2.01
CA LEU A 57 -15.28 12.79 -2.26
C LEU A 57 -16.39 13.58 -2.96
N THR A 58 -17.25 12.90 -3.72
CA THR A 58 -18.42 13.52 -4.37
C THR A 58 -19.64 13.62 -3.47
N ASP A 59 -19.73 12.84 -2.38
CA ASP A 59 -20.83 12.94 -1.43
C ASP A 59 -20.62 14.09 -0.44
N THR A 60 -21.30 15.21 -0.74
CA THR A 60 -21.28 16.42 0.10
C THR A 60 -21.86 16.24 1.52
N ARG A 61 -22.49 15.09 1.82
CA ARG A 61 -23.07 14.80 3.15
C ARG A 61 -22.14 13.99 4.03
N GLY A 62 -21.04 13.46 3.48
CA GLY A 62 -20.03 12.71 4.21
C GLY A 62 -18.81 13.56 4.57
N LYS A 63 -17.93 13.02 5.41
CA LYS A 63 -16.61 13.57 5.74
C LYS A 63 -15.53 12.57 5.33
N ILE A 64 -14.45 13.07 4.76
CA ILE A 64 -13.38 12.25 4.18
C ILE A 64 -12.07 12.63 4.84
N ILE A 65 -11.40 11.65 5.43
CA ILE A 65 -10.15 11.85 6.14
C ILE A 65 -9.08 10.97 5.50
N PHE A 66 -8.06 11.59 4.91
CA PHE A 66 -6.88 10.89 4.45
C PHE A 66 -5.77 10.99 5.51
N ILE A 67 -5.15 9.86 5.83
CA ILE A 67 -4.05 9.76 6.77
C ILE A 67 -2.89 9.06 6.05
N TYR A 68 -1.83 9.82 5.79
CA TYR A 68 -0.63 9.35 5.11
C TYR A 68 0.45 9.06 6.14
N LEU A 69 0.89 7.80 6.20
CA LEU A 69 1.90 7.41 7.18
C LEU A 69 3.28 7.94 6.77
N THR A 70 3.67 7.74 5.50
CA THR A 70 4.96 8.20 5.00
C THR A 70 4.87 9.48 4.17
N SER A 71 6.01 10.14 3.99
CA SER A 71 6.20 11.24 3.05
C SER A 71 6.22 10.81 1.58
N GLY A 72 6.41 9.52 1.31
CA GLY A 72 6.65 9.03 -0.05
C GLY A 72 7.83 9.74 -0.74
N ASP A 73 8.85 10.11 0.02
CA ASP A 73 9.93 10.97 -0.47
C ASP A 73 10.95 10.23 -1.37
N ASP A 74 10.85 8.90 -1.48
CA ASP A 74 11.76 8.06 -2.27
C ASP A 74 13.24 8.43 -1.98
N LYS A 75 13.60 8.48 -0.69
CA LYS A 75 14.92 8.82 -0.13
C LYS A 75 15.36 10.27 -0.28
N ARG A 76 14.57 11.15 -0.89
CA ARG A 76 14.95 12.56 -1.12
C ARG A 76 14.95 13.38 0.18
N ARG A 77 14.36 12.86 1.26
CA ARG A 77 14.25 13.51 2.56
C ARG A 77 13.73 14.95 2.41
N THR A 78 14.34 15.91 3.11
CA THR A 78 14.02 17.34 3.01
C THR A 78 14.67 18.01 1.80
N GLY A 79 15.43 17.27 1.00
CA GLY A 79 16.23 17.82 -0.08
C GLY A 79 15.45 18.08 -1.36
N TYR A 80 15.93 19.08 -2.11
CA TYR A 80 15.67 19.18 -3.53
C TYR A 80 16.53 18.13 -4.24
N ASP A 81 15.93 17.35 -5.12
CA ASP A 81 16.68 16.36 -5.88
C ASP A 81 17.50 17.09 -6.96
N SER A 82 18.81 16.86 -6.97
CA SER A 82 19.74 17.42 -7.97
C SER A 82 19.35 17.10 -9.42
N GLN A 83 18.56 16.05 -9.64
CA GLN A 83 17.99 15.70 -10.95
C GLN A 83 16.86 16.66 -11.37
N TYR A 84 16.30 17.43 -10.43
CA TYR A 84 15.18 18.36 -10.64
C TYR A 84 15.58 19.78 -10.20
N PRO A 85 16.47 20.46 -10.94
CA PRO A 85 16.98 21.79 -10.58
C PRO A 85 15.91 22.89 -10.56
N TYR A 86 14.73 22.62 -11.13
CA TYR A 86 13.59 23.54 -11.16
C TYR A 86 12.55 23.24 -10.09
N ALA A 87 12.79 22.26 -9.21
CA ALA A 87 11.87 21.95 -8.12
C ALA A 87 11.68 23.17 -7.22
N THR A 88 10.43 23.54 -6.97
CA THR A 88 10.06 24.73 -6.18
C THR A 88 9.76 24.39 -4.73
N LEU A 89 9.50 23.11 -4.43
CA LEU A 89 9.29 22.55 -3.09
C LEU A 89 10.10 21.25 -2.94
N PRO A 90 10.49 20.84 -1.72
CA PRO A 90 10.96 19.48 -1.45
C PRO A 90 9.95 18.43 -1.90
N TYR A 91 10.43 17.25 -2.31
CA TYR A 91 9.60 16.26 -3.02
C TYR A 91 8.41 15.79 -2.19
N TYR A 92 8.61 15.56 -0.89
CA TYR A 92 7.50 15.19 0.00
C TYR A 92 6.40 16.25 0.04
N GLN A 93 6.75 17.55 0.08
CA GLN A 93 5.75 18.64 0.06
C GLN A 93 5.05 18.74 -1.29
N ALA A 94 5.76 18.45 -2.39
CA ALA A 94 5.13 18.36 -3.71
C ALA A 94 4.10 17.22 -3.76
N ARG A 95 4.40 16.06 -3.15
CA ARG A 95 3.46 14.94 -3.03
C ARG A 95 2.26 15.27 -2.13
N GLU A 96 2.48 15.94 -0.99
CA GLU A 96 1.40 16.44 -0.13
C GLU A 96 0.46 17.38 -0.91
N ARG A 97 1.03 18.36 -1.60
CA ARG A 97 0.29 19.30 -2.45
C ARG A 97 -0.49 18.57 -3.55
N ALA A 98 0.13 17.58 -4.18
CA ALA A 98 -0.49 16.80 -5.24
C ALA A 98 -1.71 16.00 -4.75
N ALA A 99 -1.58 15.31 -3.62
CA ALA A 99 -2.69 14.57 -3.02
C ALA A 99 -3.86 15.48 -2.65
N ALA A 100 -3.54 16.63 -2.06
CA ALA A 100 -4.53 17.58 -1.60
C ALA A 100 -5.20 18.36 -2.77
N ASN A 101 -4.48 18.57 -3.88
CA ASN A 101 -5.05 19.10 -5.11
C ASN A 101 -5.99 18.11 -5.80
N ALA A 102 -5.68 16.81 -5.79
CA ALA A 102 -6.52 15.78 -6.39
C ALA A 102 -7.90 15.69 -5.71
N SER A 103 -7.94 15.70 -4.37
CA SER A 103 -9.22 15.75 -3.63
C SER A 103 -9.96 17.07 -3.84
N ARG A 104 -9.25 18.21 -3.85
CA ARG A 104 -9.83 19.53 -4.16
C ARG A 104 -10.49 19.55 -5.54
N PHE A 105 -9.88 18.94 -6.55
CA PHE A 105 -10.47 18.83 -7.88
C PHE A 105 -11.84 18.15 -7.83
N VAL A 106 -11.92 16.95 -7.24
CA VAL A 106 -13.18 16.16 -7.18
C VAL A 106 -14.24 16.86 -6.33
N THR A 107 -13.88 17.31 -5.13
CA THR A 107 -14.83 18.00 -4.24
C THR A 107 -15.43 19.25 -4.89
N ASN A 108 -14.72 19.91 -5.81
CA ASN A 108 -15.23 21.07 -6.56
C ASN A 108 -16.22 20.74 -7.67
N GLN A 109 -16.19 19.54 -8.24
CA GLN A 109 -17.06 19.17 -9.37
C GLN A 109 -18.53 19.00 -8.97
N TYR A 110 -18.82 18.62 -7.72
CA TYR A 110 -20.17 18.18 -7.32
C TYR A 110 -20.93 19.14 -6.39
N ALA A 111 -20.27 20.19 -5.88
CA ALA A 111 -20.99 21.26 -5.21
C ALA A 111 -21.71 22.10 -6.27
N GLY A 112 -22.98 21.78 -6.58
CA GLY A 112 -23.80 22.43 -7.61
C GLY A 112 -23.90 23.95 -7.49
N GLY A 113 -22.88 24.67 -7.95
CA GLY A 113 -22.79 26.13 -7.99
C GLY A 113 -22.83 26.85 -6.64
N ARG A 114 -23.09 26.15 -5.52
CA ARG A 114 -23.18 26.77 -4.19
C ARG A 114 -21.84 26.65 -3.48
N VAL A 115 -21.05 27.70 -3.64
CA VAL A 115 -20.03 28.10 -2.67
C VAL A 115 -20.77 28.36 -1.34
N GLY A 116 -20.83 27.37 -0.46
CA GLY A 116 -21.28 27.53 0.92
C GLY A 116 -20.09 27.56 1.88
N PRO A 117 -20.29 28.12 3.08
CA PRO A 117 -20.06 29.54 3.34
C PRO A 117 -18.60 29.95 3.08
N THR A 118 -18.44 31.20 2.67
CA THR A 118 -17.21 31.99 2.41
C THR A 118 -16.29 32.17 3.63
N SER A 119 -16.15 31.16 4.48
CA SER A 119 -15.33 31.20 5.69
C SER A 119 -14.52 29.93 5.97
N VAL A 120 -14.35 29.02 5.00
CA VAL A 120 -13.30 27.98 5.06
C VAL A 120 -12.18 28.42 4.13
N GLY A 121 -11.09 28.90 4.73
CA GLY A 121 -10.03 29.68 4.10
C GLY A 121 -9.58 29.17 2.73
N THR A 122 -9.34 30.12 1.83
CA THR A 122 -8.59 29.96 0.56
C THR A 122 -7.12 29.59 0.78
N THR A 123 -6.77 29.13 1.98
CA THR A 123 -5.43 28.87 2.47
C THR A 123 -5.50 27.58 3.24
N TRP A 124 -4.59 26.65 2.95
CA TRP A 124 -4.35 25.49 3.79
C TRP A 124 -4.14 25.97 5.23
N VAL A 125 -5.07 25.62 6.12
CA VAL A 125 -4.87 25.87 7.54
C VAL A 125 -3.93 24.78 8.04
N LYS A 126 -2.62 25.05 8.01
CA LYS A 126 -1.66 24.30 8.81
C LYS A 126 -1.97 24.60 10.28
N SER A 127 -2.86 23.84 10.89
CA SER A 127 -3.11 23.93 12.32
C SER A 127 -2.02 23.16 13.07
N ASN A 128 -1.27 23.85 13.94
CA ASN A 128 -0.47 23.22 15.00
C ASN A 128 -1.37 22.83 16.18
N TYR A 129 -2.49 22.17 15.93
CA TYR A 129 -3.40 21.80 17.00
C TYR A 129 -3.91 20.41 16.72
N HIS A 130 -3.19 19.41 17.23
CA HIS A 130 -3.76 18.41 18.13
C HIS A 130 -2.68 17.84 19.06
N LEU A 131 -2.96 17.91 20.37
CA LEU A 131 -2.25 17.18 21.42
C LEU A 131 -2.68 15.71 21.33
N ALA A 132 -2.17 15.04 20.32
CA ALA A 132 -2.24 13.60 20.20
C ALA A 132 -0.85 13.04 20.46
N GLY A 133 -0.63 12.59 21.70
CA GLY A 133 0.73 12.38 22.23
C GLY A 133 1.64 13.62 22.19
N GLY A 134 1.10 14.82 21.95
CA GLY A 134 1.85 16.08 21.90
C GLY A 134 2.57 16.40 20.57
N ARG A 135 2.18 15.79 19.45
CA ARG A 135 2.88 15.91 18.16
C ARG A 135 2.29 16.95 17.21
N ASN A 136 3.15 17.61 16.43
CA ASN A 136 2.72 18.48 15.34
C ASN A 136 2.55 17.66 14.05
N ILE A 137 1.31 17.54 13.57
CA ILE A 137 1.00 16.84 12.32
C ILE A 137 0.61 17.87 11.27
N ALA A 138 1.15 17.74 10.06
CA ALA A 138 0.76 18.62 8.96
C ALA A 138 -0.65 18.25 8.51
N THR A 139 -1.57 19.23 8.60
CA THR A 139 -2.98 19.05 8.26
C THR A 139 -3.41 20.02 7.17
N TYR A 140 -4.25 19.52 6.27
CA TYR A 140 -4.70 20.18 5.06
C TYR A 140 -6.20 19.93 4.94
N ALA A 141 -7.03 20.91 5.33
CA ALA A 141 -8.49 20.81 5.30
C ALA A 141 -9.09 21.64 4.17
N TYR A 142 -10.02 21.05 3.41
CA TYR A 142 -10.79 21.72 2.37
C TYR A 142 -12.20 21.11 2.27
N ARG A 143 -13.23 21.94 2.47
CA ARG A 143 -14.64 21.50 2.52
C ARG A 143 -14.83 20.37 3.54
N ASN A 144 -15.40 19.24 3.12
CA ASN A 144 -15.63 18.05 3.92
C ASN A 144 -14.44 17.07 3.93
N THR A 145 -13.28 17.47 3.40
CA THR A 145 -12.09 16.63 3.29
C THR A 145 -10.95 17.17 4.16
N VAL A 146 -10.25 16.27 4.85
CA VAL A 146 -9.06 16.60 5.65
C VAL A 146 -7.95 15.60 5.32
N HIS A 147 -6.74 16.11 5.13
CA HIS A 147 -5.54 15.30 4.94
C HIS A 147 -4.60 15.49 6.15
N TYR A 148 -4.06 14.38 6.66
CA TYR A 148 -3.09 14.31 7.74
C TYR A 148 -1.82 13.64 7.25
N PHE A 149 -0.67 14.32 7.37
CA PHE A 149 0.62 13.80 6.94
C PHE A 149 1.53 13.57 8.14
N LEU A 150 1.76 12.31 8.50
CA LEU A 150 2.66 11.93 9.61
C LEU A 150 4.13 12.07 9.21
N ARG A 151 4.43 12.07 7.91
CA ARG A 151 5.77 12.34 7.34
C ARG A 151 6.86 11.40 7.86
N LEU A 152 6.54 10.13 8.14
CA LEU A 152 7.56 9.12 8.28
C LEU A 152 8.35 9.04 6.97
N PRO A 153 9.68 8.89 6.97
CA PRO A 153 10.43 8.68 5.74
C PRO A 153 9.85 7.48 4.97
N ASP A 154 9.85 7.52 3.65
CA ASP A 154 9.55 6.33 2.84
C ASP A 154 10.58 5.23 3.15
N ARG A 155 11.85 5.63 3.34
CA ARG A 155 12.96 4.70 3.58
C ARG A 155 13.91 5.13 4.67
N VAL A 156 14.50 4.15 5.34
CA VAL A 156 15.57 4.35 6.33
C VAL A 156 16.93 4.04 5.71
N GLY A 157 17.85 5.01 5.78
CA GLY A 157 19.23 4.84 5.34
C GLY A 157 19.47 4.86 3.82
N GLU A 158 20.71 4.57 3.42
CA GLU A 158 21.03 4.30 2.02
C GLU A 158 20.48 2.94 1.63
N ALA A 159 19.96 2.87 0.41
CA ALA A 159 19.47 1.64 -0.14
C ALA A 159 20.59 0.60 -0.14
N VAL A 160 20.38 -0.55 0.51
CA VAL A 160 21.34 -1.65 0.44
C VAL A 160 21.46 -2.03 -1.02
N LYS A 161 22.62 -1.73 -1.62
CA LYS A 161 22.96 -2.12 -2.98
C LYS A 161 23.11 -3.63 -2.97
N LEU A 162 22.03 -4.33 -3.29
CA LEU A 162 22.05 -5.77 -3.49
C LEU A 162 22.94 -5.97 -4.72
N GLY A 163 24.13 -6.55 -4.58
CA GLY A 163 25.18 -6.55 -5.61
C GLY A 163 24.66 -6.71 -7.05
N GLY A 164 25.01 -5.74 -7.91
CA GLY A 164 24.48 -5.56 -9.26
C GLY A 164 24.23 -4.07 -9.54
N ALA A 165 24.38 -3.61 -10.79
CA ALA A 165 24.01 -2.25 -11.15
C ALA A 165 22.47 -2.10 -11.08
N GLY A 166 21.98 -1.25 -10.16
CA GLY A 166 20.57 -0.84 -10.10
C GLY A 166 19.63 -1.68 -9.21
N SER A 167 20.12 -2.72 -8.53
CA SER A 167 19.29 -3.54 -7.63
C SER A 167 19.32 -3.01 -6.19
N TYR A 168 18.23 -2.36 -5.77
CA TYR A 168 18.01 -1.98 -4.38
C TYR A 168 17.01 -2.92 -3.70
N ASP A 169 17.11 -3.05 -2.37
CA ASP A 169 16.05 -3.66 -1.58
C ASP A 169 14.90 -2.65 -1.42
N PHE A 170 13.80 -2.88 -2.14
CA PHE A 170 12.62 -2.02 -2.08
C PHE A 170 11.55 -2.59 -1.15
N LEU A 171 11.71 -3.81 -0.61
CA LEU A 171 10.64 -4.49 0.13
C LEU A 171 10.79 -4.42 1.65
N THR A 172 11.99 -4.27 2.18
CA THR A 172 12.27 -4.34 3.64
C THR A 172 13.08 -3.17 4.19
N ALA A 173 13.61 -2.30 3.34
CA ALA A 173 14.37 -1.12 3.78
C ALA A 173 13.48 0.13 3.89
N THR A 174 12.27 -0.02 4.44
CA THR A 174 11.32 1.09 4.60
C THR A 174 11.22 1.54 6.05
N ALA A 175 10.84 2.79 6.29
CA ALA A 175 10.75 3.27 7.67
C ALA A 175 9.57 2.64 8.43
N LEU A 176 8.49 2.30 7.72
CA LEU A 176 7.39 1.54 8.32
C LEU A 176 7.85 0.13 8.69
N ASP A 177 8.68 -0.53 7.89
CA ASP A 177 9.23 -1.85 8.24
C ASP A 177 10.02 -1.80 9.54
N SER A 178 10.90 -0.81 9.69
CA SER A 178 11.66 -0.61 10.93
C SER A 178 10.76 -0.33 12.14
N LEU A 179 9.66 0.41 11.98
CA LEU A 179 8.70 0.67 13.07
C LEU A 179 7.87 -0.57 13.42
N VAL A 180 7.34 -1.25 12.40
CA VAL A 180 6.34 -2.31 12.51
C VAL A 180 6.98 -3.64 12.90
N ASN A 181 8.10 -3.99 12.28
CA ASN A 181 8.73 -5.30 12.41
C ASN A 181 9.97 -5.27 13.31
N ASP A 182 10.77 -4.19 13.26
CA ASP A 182 11.99 -4.09 14.08
C ASP A 182 11.78 -3.35 15.41
N ASN A 183 10.61 -2.76 15.64
CA ASN A 183 10.30 -1.96 16.83
C ASN A 183 11.33 -0.82 17.04
N GLN A 184 11.83 -0.24 15.94
CA GLN A 184 12.82 0.83 15.95
C GLN A 184 12.15 2.20 15.84
N SER A 185 12.65 3.15 16.63
CA SER A 185 12.16 4.52 16.55
C SER A 185 12.56 5.19 15.25
N VAL A 186 11.60 5.89 14.64
CA VAL A 186 11.77 6.63 13.40
C VAL A 186 11.39 8.09 13.61
N LYS A 187 12.24 9.00 13.15
CA LYS A 187 11.96 10.44 13.12
C LYS A 187 11.27 10.82 11.82
N THR A 188 10.37 11.80 11.87
CA THR A 188 9.77 12.37 10.67
C THR A 188 10.82 13.03 9.80
N ILE A 189 10.55 13.10 8.50
CA ILE A 189 11.46 13.66 7.49
C ILE A 189 11.90 15.09 7.82
N ASP A 190 11.02 15.89 8.40
CA ASP A 190 11.23 17.29 8.78
C ASP A 190 11.73 17.45 10.23
N GLY A 191 11.98 16.34 10.93
CA GLY A 191 12.45 16.31 12.32
C GLY A 191 11.45 16.83 13.34
N SER A 192 10.20 17.11 12.94
CA SER A 192 9.18 17.69 13.82
C SER A 192 8.64 16.72 14.87
N SER A 193 8.77 15.41 14.64
CA SER A 193 8.29 14.37 15.54
C SER A 193 9.13 13.09 15.44
N SER A 194 8.88 12.15 16.35
CA SER A 194 9.39 10.78 16.32
C SER A 194 8.32 9.81 16.79
N TYR A 195 8.35 8.62 16.22
CA TYR A 195 7.52 7.49 16.58
C TYR A 195 8.42 6.40 17.13
N ALA A 196 8.06 5.85 18.28
CA ALA A 196 8.90 4.88 19.00
C ALA A 196 8.81 3.49 18.37
N ASN A 197 7.63 3.10 17.90
CA ASN A 197 7.31 1.77 17.40
C ASN A 197 5.96 1.77 16.67
N ARG A 198 5.54 0.59 16.22
CA ARG A 198 4.23 0.32 15.63
C ARG A 198 3.04 0.89 16.41
N THR A 199 2.95 0.56 17.69
CA THR A 199 1.81 0.93 18.53
C THR A 199 1.70 2.43 18.68
N ASP A 200 2.83 3.14 18.80
CA ASP A 200 2.85 4.59 18.85
C ASP A 200 2.31 5.26 17.56
N VAL A 201 2.57 4.66 16.39
CA VAL A 201 1.95 5.12 15.13
C VAL A 201 0.47 4.78 15.08
N ALA A 202 0.08 3.56 15.49
CA ALA A 202 -1.31 3.12 15.50
C ALA A 202 -2.18 3.94 16.46
N ASP A 203 -1.69 4.23 17.66
CA ASP A 203 -2.33 5.11 18.65
C ASP A 203 -2.53 6.52 18.06
N GLN A 204 -1.52 7.05 17.38
CA GLN A 204 -1.62 8.34 16.72
C GLN A 204 -2.71 8.36 15.63
N VAL A 205 -2.81 7.28 14.84
CA VAL A 205 -3.84 7.14 13.80
C VAL A 205 -5.24 6.98 14.43
N ALA A 206 -5.37 6.16 15.47
CA ALA A 206 -6.62 5.97 16.21
C ALA A 206 -7.12 7.29 16.81
N GLU A 207 -6.21 8.10 17.34
CA GLU A 207 -6.56 9.40 17.90
C GLU A 207 -7.05 10.40 16.85
N ILE A 208 -6.42 10.44 15.66
CA ILE A 208 -6.94 11.22 14.53
C ILE A 208 -8.36 10.76 14.17
N MET A 209 -8.60 9.44 14.12
CA MET A 209 -9.92 8.91 13.81
C MET A 209 -10.97 9.31 14.85
N GLN A 210 -10.64 9.17 16.13
CA GLN A 210 -11.53 9.51 17.24
C GLN A 210 -11.86 11.01 17.24
N LYS A 211 -10.86 11.88 17.05
CA LYS A 211 -11.05 13.32 16.89
C LYS A 211 -12.08 13.62 15.80
N GLU A 212 -11.84 13.08 14.60
CA GLU A 212 -12.62 13.47 13.43
C GLU A 212 -14.05 12.92 13.46
N TRP A 213 -14.25 11.80 14.19
CA TRP A 213 -15.55 11.22 14.51
C TRP A 213 -16.28 11.97 15.60
N THR A 214 -15.62 12.38 16.70
CA THR A 214 -16.24 13.03 17.87
C THR A 214 -15.92 14.53 17.96
N PRO A 215 -16.35 15.37 16.99
CA PRO A 215 -16.13 16.80 17.10
C PRO A 215 -16.80 17.33 18.37
N GLU A 216 -16.06 18.11 19.16
CA GLU A 216 -16.41 18.64 20.50
C GLU A 216 -17.80 19.29 20.62
N PHE A 217 -18.45 19.60 19.51
CA PHE A 217 -19.73 20.29 19.41
C PHE A 217 -20.92 19.42 19.00
N TYR A 218 -20.72 18.13 18.73
CA TYR A 218 -21.78 17.24 18.28
C TYR A 218 -21.93 16.02 19.20
N ASP A 219 -23.18 15.57 19.39
CA ASP A 219 -23.46 14.29 20.04
C ASP A 219 -22.71 13.15 19.32
N THR A 220 -22.24 12.17 20.09
CA THR A 220 -21.40 11.01 19.74
C THR A 220 -21.88 10.15 18.56
N ASN A 221 -23.04 10.46 17.97
CA ASN A 221 -23.69 9.78 16.85
C ASN A 221 -23.78 10.62 15.56
N TYR A 222 -23.04 11.73 15.42
CA TYR A 222 -23.13 12.59 14.22
C TYR A 222 -22.76 11.87 12.92
N TYR A 223 -21.89 10.86 12.96
CA TYR A 223 -21.57 9.98 11.83
C TYR A 223 -21.93 8.53 12.15
N PRO A 224 -23.19 8.10 11.94
CA PRO A 224 -23.62 6.73 12.24
C PRO A 224 -22.96 5.68 11.33
N TYR A 225 -22.48 6.08 10.16
CA TYR A 225 -21.78 5.20 9.22
C TYR A 225 -20.30 5.57 9.15
N ARG A 226 -19.44 4.62 9.50
CA ARG A 226 -18.01 4.86 9.62
C ARG A 226 -17.25 3.80 8.85
N PHE A 227 -16.36 4.23 7.97
CA PHE A 227 -15.62 3.37 7.09
C PHE A 227 -14.13 3.58 7.26
N LEU A 228 -13.38 2.48 7.23
CA LEU A 228 -11.93 2.49 7.13
C LEU A 228 -11.54 1.84 5.81
N ASN A 229 -10.72 2.53 5.04
CA ASN A 229 -10.18 2.07 3.77
C ASN A 229 -8.65 2.08 3.89
N TYR A 230 -8.01 0.98 3.54
CA TYR A 230 -6.56 0.81 3.67
C TYR A 230 -6.06 -0.22 2.66
N SER A 231 -4.74 -0.28 2.43
CA SER A 231 -4.14 -1.30 1.56
C SER A 231 -4.33 -2.71 2.15
N GLU A 232 -4.30 -3.76 1.34
CA GLU A 232 -4.41 -5.13 1.82
C GLU A 232 -3.10 -5.54 2.52
N ASP A 233 -3.19 -5.90 3.81
CA ASP A 233 -2.07 -6.28 4.67
C ASP A 233 -1.54 -7.69 4.41
N HIS A 234 -2.29 -8.51 3.68
CA HIS A 234 -1.97 -9.92 3.51
C HIS A 234 -1.35 -10.24 2.15
N ILE A 235 -0.26 -11.02 2.19
CA ILE A 235 0.12 -11.86 1.04
C ILE A 235 -0.87 -13.03 0.96
N THR A 236 -1.99 -12.83 0.27
CA THR A 236 -2.95 -13.90 -0.03
C THR A 236 -2.54 -14.62 -1.33
N ASP A 237 -3.34 -15.57 -1.83
CA ASP A 237 -3.21 -16.03 -3.22
C ASP A 237 -3.51 -14.93 -4.25
N TRP A 238 -4.07 -13.80 -3.79
CA TRP A 238 -4.71 -12.76 -4.58
C TRP A 238 -3.85 -11.48 -4.60
N ASN A 239 -3.17 -11.16 -3.50
CA ASN A 239 -2.25 -10.03 -3.35
C ASN A 239 -0.81 -10.55 -3.17
N ARG A 240 -0.03 -10.72 -4.25
CA ARG A 240 1.33 -11.30 -4.21
C ARG A 240 2.35 -10.52 -5.05
N PRO A 241 3.54 -10.22 -4.50
CA PRO A 241 3.79 -9.50 -3.24
C PRO A 241 3.69 -7.98 -3.45
N ASP A 242 3.04 -7.28 -2.50
CA ASP A 242 2.93 -5.82 -2.50
C ASP A 242 4.15 -5.16 -1.85
N HIS A 243 4.24 -3.82 -1.92
CA HIS A 243 5.30 -3.05 -1.27
C HIS A 243 5.22 -3.18 0.26
N GLY A 244 6.37 -3.26 0.93
CA GLY A 244 6.43 -3.40 2.39
C GLY A 244 5.69 -2.28 3.13
N ASP A 245 5.75 -1.04 2.62
CA ASP A 245 4.99 0.06 3.20
C ASP A 245 3.47 -0.13 3.11
N HIS A 246 2.95 -0.70 2.02
CA HIS A 246 1.50 -0.94 1.89
C HIS A 246 1.04 -1.94 2.94
N ILE A 247 1.78 -3.05 3.08
CA ILE A 247 1.53 -4.09 4.07
C ILE A 247 1.59 -3.51 5.48
N ASN A 248 2.65 -2.77 5.81
CA ASN A 248 2.85 -2.21 7.15
C ASN A 248 1.85 -1.08 7.46
N ALA A 249 1.43 -0.29 6.46
CA ALA A 249 0.38 0.72 6.62
C ALA A 249 -0.97 0.08 6.95
N ALA A 250 -1.25 -1.07 6.35
CA ALA A 250 -2.44 -1.83 6.61
C ALA A 250 -2.45 -2.41 8.03
N VAL A 251 -1.33 -2.96 8.50
CA VAL A 251 -1.16 -3.39 9.91
C VAL A 251 -1.43 -2.23 10.89
N VAL A 252 -0.89 -1.05 10.61
CA VAL A 252 -1.13 0.15 11.44
C VAL A 252 -2.61 0.55 11.43
N ALA A 253 -3.27 0.52 10.27
CA ALA A 253 -4.68 0.85 10.14
C ALA A 253 -5.58 -0.11 10.94
N GLU A 254 -5.30 -1.41 10.86
CA GLU A 254 -6.03 -2.44 11.61
C GLU A 254 -5.84 -2.31 13.13
N GLU A 255 -4.61 -2.09 13.58
CA GLU A 255 -4.32 -1.88 15.01
C GLU A 255 -5.05 -0.63 15.53
N ALA A 256 -5.00 0.47 14.78
CA ALA A 256 -5.70 1.71 15.12
C ALA A 256 -7.23 1.56 15.18
N ALA A 257 -7.81 0.74 14.31
CA ALA A 257 -9.25 0.51 14.22
C ALA A 257 -9.78 -0.61 15.12
N SER A 258 -8.90 -1.31 15.83
CA SER A 258 -9.23 -2.53 16.59
C SER A 258 -10.36 -2.32 17.62
N SER A 259 -10.41 -1.15 18.26
CA SER A 259 -11.41 -0.79 19.27
C SER A 259 -12.53 0.15 18.76
N LEU A 260 -12.48 0.57 17.50
CA LEU A 260 -13.34 1.63 16.96
C LEU A 260 -14.63 1.13 16.30
N GLY A 261 -14.75 -0.17 16.03
CA GLY A 261 -15.95 -0.75 15.40
C GLY A 261 -16.31 -0.08 14.06
N LEU A 262 -15.30 0.04 13.18
CA LEU A 262 -15.43 0.63 11.84
C LEU A 262 -15.81 -0.44 10.81
N ASN A 263 -16.44 -0.02 9.70
CA ASN A 263 -16.64 -0.89 8.54
C ASN A 263 -15.39 -0.85 7.66
N GLU A 264 -14.64 -1.93 7.63
CA GLU A 264 -13.31 -1.97 7.03
C GLU A 264 -13.31 -2.53 5.61
N TRP A 265 -12.50 -1.90 4.74
CA TRP A 265 -12.29 -2.26 3.35
C TRP A 265 -10.80 -2.26 3.05
N ALA A 266 -10.27 -3.43 2.66
CA ALA A 266 -8.88 -3.62 2.28
C ALA A 266 -8.76 -3.63 0.74
N PHE A 267 -7.78 -2.92 0.19
CA PHE A 267 -7.58 -2.72 -1.25
C PHE A 267 -6.23 -3.27 -1.72
N GLU A 268 -6.21 -3.97 -2.85
CA GLU A 268 -4.95 -4.44 -3.44
C GLU A 268 -4.13 -3.27 -4.00
N GLY A 269 -2.84 -3.19 -3.63
CA GLY A 269 -1.91 -2.18 -4.12
C GLY A 269 -1.25 -2.60 -5.43
N TYR A 270 0.09 -2.69 -5.47
CA TYR A 270 0.83 -2.83 -6.73
C TYR A 270 0.57 -4.13 -7.49
N SER A 271 0.07 -5.18 -6.85
CA SER A 271 -0.32 -6.40 -7.56
C SER A 271 -1.44 -6.17 -8.58
N SER A 272 -2.23 -5.10 -8.42
CA SER A 272 -3.33 -4.73 -9.31
C SER A 272 -2.88 -4.44 -10.75
N ALA A 273 -1.64 -4.00 -10.99
CA ALA A 273 -1.13 -3.72 -12.35
C ALA A 273 -1.23 -4.91 -13.32
N SER A 274 -1.19 -6.12 -12.78
CA SER A 274 -1.26 -7.35 -13.59
C SER A 274 -2.70 -7.84 -13.85
N MET A 275 -3.70 -7.17 -13.28
CA MET A 275 -5.09 -7.61 -13.32
C MET A 275 -5.83 -7.03 -14.53
N PRO A 276 -6.85 -7.74 -15.04
CA PRO A 276 -7.72 -7.16 -16.06
C PRO A 276 -8.49 -5.97 -15.49
N HIS A 277 -8.72 -4.95 -16.31
CA HIS A 277 -9.62 -3.85 -15.99
C HIS A 277 -10.97 -4.39 -15.50
N ASN A 278 -11.42 -3.90 -14.35
CA ASN A 278 -12.64 -4.35 -13.69
C ASN A 278 -13.56 -3.20 -13.26
N MET A 279 -13.17 -1.95 -13.55
CA MET A 279 -14.01 -0.78 -13.36
C MET A 279 -14.94 -0.51 -14.55
N SER A 280 -16.02 0.22 -14.31
CA SER A 280 -16.80 0.82 -15.38
C SER A 280 -15.97 1.90 -16.11
N GLN A 281 -16.30 2.19 -17.37
CA GLN A 281 -15.59 3.24 -18.12
C GLN A 281 -15.64 4.62 -17.43
N PRO A 282 -16.79 5.09 -16.90
CA PRO A 282 -16.83 6.33 -16.12
C PRO A 282 -15.93 6.31 -14.87
N ASP A 283 -15.91 5.21 -14.14
CA ASP A 283 -15.09 5.07 -12.93
C ASP A 283 -13.59 5.13 -13.25
N ALA A 284 -13.17 4.40 -14.30
CA ALA A 284 -11.79 4.44 -14.78
C ALA A 284 -11.39 5.85 -15.26
N GLN A 285 -12.29 6.60 -15.89
CA GLN A 285 -12.05 8.00 -16.30
C GLN A 285 -11.93 8.94 -15.11
N ASN A 286 -12.74 8.73 -14.07
CA ASN A 286 -12.70 9.51 -12.83
C ASN A 286 -11.40 9.26 -12.06
N GLU A 287 -10.97 8.00 -11.97
CA GLU A 287 -9.68 7.61 -11.40
C GLU A 287 -8.51 8.20 -12.19
N ALA A 288 -8.52 8.05 -13.51
CA ALA A 288 -7.52 8.65 -14.39
C ALA A 288 -7.44 10.18 -14.20
N SER A 289 -8.58 10.85 -14.00
CA SER A 289 -8.62 12.29 -13.74
C SER A 289 -7.99 12.65 -12.39
N LEU A 290 -8.26 11.88 -11.33
CA LEU A 290 -7.61 12.04 -10.02
C LEU A 290 -6.09 11.95 -10.15
N PHE A 291 -5.60 10.89 -10.80
CA PHE A 291 -4.17 10.68 -10.95
C PHE A 291 -3.52 11.73 -11.87
N ALA A 292 -4.21 12.19 -12.92
CA ALA A 292 -3.72 13.27 -13.78
C ALA A 292 -3.49 14.57 -13.00
N ILE A 293 -4.37 14.92 -12.05
CA ILE A 293 -4.18 16.09 -11.18
C ILE A 293 -2.98 15.92 -10.24
N THR A 294 -2.77 14.72 -9.71
CA THR A 294 -1.57 14.39 -8.93
C THR A 294 -0.31 14.60 -9.77
N ALA A 295 -0.27 14.02 -10.97
CA ALA A 295 0.88 14.11 -11.87
C ALA A 295 1.17 15.55 -12.32
N ASN A 296 0.13 16.32 -12.67
CA ASN A 296 0.27 17.74 -13.01
C ASN A 296 0.77 18.57 -11.82
N SER A 297 0.31 18.30 -10.60
CA SER A 297 0.75 19.03 -9.41
C SER A 297 2.23 18.79 -9.08
N LEU A 298 2.74 17.58 -9.35
CA LEU A 298 4.17 17.29 -9.26
C LEU A 298 4.96 18.03 -10.34
N LEU A 299 4.45 18.08 -11.57
CA LEU A 299 5.04 18.83 -12.68
C LEU A 299 5.13 20.33 -12.37
N GLU A 300 4.05 20.94 -11.87
CA GLU A 300 4.03 22.34 -11.42
C GLU A 300 5.01 22.61 -10.27
N SER A 301 5.34 21.59 -9.48
CA SER A 301 6.32 21.67 -8.41
C SER A 301 7.75 21.46 -8.90
N GLY A 302 7.96 21.27 -10.22
CA GLY A 302 9.26 21.11 -10.88
C GLY A 302 9.80 19.68 -10.92
N TYR A 303 8.96 18.67 -10.62
CA TYR A 303 9.30 17.25 -10.72
C TYR A 303 8.85 16.65 -12.06
N SER A 304 9.33 15.44 -12.38
CA SER A 304 8.88 14.73 -13.59
C SER A 304 7.41 14.38 -13.50
N ASN A 305 6.75 14.41 -14.65
CA ASN A 305 5.40 13.90 -14.81
C ASN A 305 5.35 12.40 -14.45
N THR A 306 4.63 12.04 -13.39
CA THR A 306 4.49 10.65 -12.95
C THR A 306 3.50 9.85 -13.80
N TRP A 307 2.73 10.52 -14.66
CA TRP A 307 1.76 9.89 -15.57
C TRP A 307 2.42 8.94 -16.57
N ASP A 308 3.54 9.37 -17.15
CA ASP A 308 4.24 8.62 -18.19
C ASP A 308 5.35 7.70 -17.63
N LEU A 309 5.53 7.68 -16.30
CA LEU A 309 6.44 6.73 -15.69
C LEU A 309 5.94 5.29 -15.96
N PRO A 310 6.82 4.37 -16.37
CA PRO A 310 6.47 2.97 -16.52
C PRO A 310 5.82 2.44 -15.23
N GLY A 311 4.72 1.69 -15.36
CA GLY A 311 4.01 1.09 -14.22
C GLY A 311 2.75 1.84 -13.75
N HIS A 312 2.77 3.18 -13.63
CA HIS A 312 1.63 3.88 -13.01
C HIS A 312 0.30 3.78 -13.79
N ARG A 313 0.36 3.78 -15.12
CA ARG A 313 -0.84 3.62 -15.96
C ARG A 313 -1.45 2.22 -15.89
N GLU A 314 -0.68 1.23 -15.44
CA GLU A 314 -1.13 -0.16 -15.33
C GLU A 314 -2.13 -0.34 -14.18
N TYR A 315 -2.17 0.59 -13.22
CA TYR A 315 -3.12 0.59 -12.12
C TYR A 315 -4.49 1.20 -12.48
N LEU A 316 -4.55 2.03 -13.52
CA LEU A 316 -5.78 2.76 -13.87
C LEU A 316 -6.85 1.82 -14.43
N GLY A 317 -8.09 2.00 -13.99
CA GLY A 317 -9.25 1.18 -14.34
C GLY A 317 -9.26 -0.19 -13.66
N VAL A 318 -8.44 -0.38 -12.63
CA VAL A 318 -8.36 -1.60 -11.84
C VAL A 318 -8.52 -1.24 -10.37
N SER A 319 -9.52 -1.81 -9.71
CA SER A 319 -9.60 -1.77 -8.25
C SER A 319 -10.20 -3.03 -7.71
N LYS A 320 -9.50 -3.62 -6.74
CA LYS A 320 -9.94 -4.83 -6.08
C LYS A 320 -9.89 -4.60 -4.60
N SER A 321 -11.05 -4.75 -3.98
CA SER A 321 -11.21 -4.58 -2.55
C SER A 321 -12.04 -5.72 -1.96
N ARG A 322 -11.90 -5.90 -0.66
CA ARG A 322 -12.78 -6.78 0.12
C ARG A 322 -13.23 -6.06 1.38
N GLN A 323 -14.46 -6.36 1.79
CA GLN A 323 -14.89 -6.01 3.13
C GLN A 323 -14.19 -6.93 4.14
N VAL A 324 -13.66 -6.33 5.20
CA VAL A 324 -12.98 -7.05 6.28
C VAL A 324 -14.01 -7.38 7.34
N THR A 325 -14.16 -8.67 7.62
CA THR A 325 -15.05 -9.19 8.66
C THR A 325 -14.25 -9.54 9.92
N SER A 326 -14.92 -9.64 11.07
CA SER A 326 -14.30 -10.07 12.33
C SER A 326 -13.57 -11.41 12.21
N SER A 327 -14.08 -12.34 11.39
CA SER A 327 -13.41 -13.62 11.10
C SER A 327 -12.13 -13.44 10.29
N SER A 328 -12.09 -12.51 9.33
CA SER A 328 -10.86 -12.20 8.59
C SER A 328 -9.80 -11.53 9.47
N ARG A 329 -10.22 -10.64 10.38
CA ARG A 329 -9.32 -9.95 11.32
C ARG A 329 -8.67 -10.91 12.32
N ALA A 330 -9.42 -11.91 12.82
CA ALA A 330 -8.86 -12.93 13.71
C ALA A 330 -7.80 -13.81 13.02
N ALA A 331 -7.96 -14.09 11.72
CA ALA A 331 -6.99 -14.82 10.92
C ALA A 331 -5.70 -13.99 10.68
N GLY A 332 -5.82 -12.66 10.55
CA GLY A 332 -4.70 -11.72 10.46
C GLY A 332 -3.97 -11.53 11.79
N ALA A 333 -4.68 -11.21 12.86
CA ALA A 333 -4.12 -10.95 14.19
C ALA A 333 -3.34 -12.15 14.77
N ALA A 334 -3.78 -13.39 14.52
CA ALA A 334 -3.05 -14.60 14.91
C ALA A 334 -1.69 -14.77 14.21
N ARG A 335 -1.44 -14.02 13.13
CA ARG A 335 -0.19 -14.07 12.34
C ARG A 335 0.74 -12.88 12.58
N VAL A 336 0.22 -11.76 13.11
CA VAL A 336 0.94 -10.50 13.39
C VAL A 336 1.23 -10.28 14.89
N ALA A 337 0.77 -11.17 15.76
CA ALA A 337 1.19 -11.17 17.16
C ALA A 337 2.73 -11.13 17.24
N PRO A 338 3.34 -10.18 17.97
CA PRO A 338 4.78 -10.17 18.13
C PRO A 338 5.15 -11.52 18.75
N ALA A 339 5.88 -12.34 18.01
CA ALA A 339 6.41 -13.57 18.57
C ALA A 339 7.19 -13.16 19.83
N ALA A 340 6.76 -13.63 21.02
CA ALA A 340 7.57 -13.57 22.24
C ALA A 340 8.98 -13.94 21.84
N PRO A 341 10.01 -13.11 22.14
CA PRO A 341 11.25 -12.99 21.37
C PRO A 341 11.71 -14.36 20.94
N ALA A 342 11.23 -14.76 19.76
CA ALA A 342 11.61 -16.01 19.19
C ALA A 342 13.06 -15.72 18.84
N THR A 343 13.97 -16.56 19.32
CA THR A 343 15.24 -16.75 18.61
C THR A 343 14.89 -16.69 17.12
N ALA A 344 15.33 -15.63 16.44
CA ALA A 344 14.83 -15.23 15.12
C ALA A 344 14.55 -16.50 14.31
N PRO A 345 13.34 -16.70 13.75
CA PRO A 345 13.04 -17.93 13.04
C PRO A 345 14.16 -18.09 12.03
N ALA A 346 14.94 -19.15 12.22
CA ALA A 346 16.11 -19.35 11.41
C ALA A 346 15.59 -19.34 9.97
N ASP A 347 16.15 -18.46 9.17
CA ASP A 347 15.64 -18.15 7.84
C ASP A 347 16.41 -18.96 6.79
N MET A 348 15.86 -19.08 5.59
CA MET A 348 16.58 -19.72 4.50
C MET A 348 17.75 -18.82 4.07
N ASP A 349 18.94 -19.41 4.02
CA ASP A 349 20.11 -18.73 3.49
C ASP A 349 20.20 -18.91 1.98
N ILE A 350 20.57 -17.83 1.29
CA ILE A 350 20.96 -17.86 -0.11
C ILE A 350 22.36 -17.26 -0.25
N TYR A 351 23.28 -18.04 -0.82
CA TYR A 351 24.66 -17.64 -1.07
C TYR A 351 24.88 -17.54 -2.58
N PRO A 352 24.86 -16.34 -3.20
CA PRO A 352 25.15 -16.20 -4.61
C PRO A 352 26.62 -16.57 -4.90
N VAL A 353 26.85 -17.26 -6.03
CA VAL A 353 28.19 -17.57 -6.56
C VAL A 353 28.28 -17.03 -7.99
N PRO A 354 28.46 -15.70 -8.16
CA PRO A 354 28.34 -15.04 -9.47
C PRO A 354 29.29 -15.62 -10.53
N ALA A 355 30.54 -15.87 -10.16
CA ALA A 355 31.57 -16.40 -11.06
C ALA A 355 31.22 -17.78 -11.66
N ALA A 356 30.39 -18.57 -10.97
CA ALA A 356 29.93 -19.88 -11.43
C ALA A 356 28.50 -19.85 -12.00
N LYS A 357 27.86 -18.67 -12.09
CA LYS A 357 26.45 -18.52 -12.45
C LYS A 357 25.53 -19.40 -11.59
N GLN A 358 25.83 -19.49 -10.30
CA GLN A 358 25.14 -20.37 -9.35
C GLN A 358 24.71 -19.60 -8.11
N PHE A 359 23.88 -20.23 -7.30
CA PHE A 359 23.70 -19.88 -5.91
C PHE A 359 23.52 -21.14 -5.07
N HIS A 360 23.81 -21.04 -3.78
CA HIS A 360 23.51 -22.10 -2.83
C HIS A 360 22.30 -21.74 -1.99
N VAL A 361 21.48 -22.75 -1.69
CA VAL A 361 20.35 -22.64 -0.76
C VAL A 361 20.60 -23.53 0.44
N ARG A 362 20.40 -22.99 1.64
CA ARG A 362 20.41 -23.78 2.87
C ARG A 362 19.15 -23.49 3.67
N LEU A 363 18.44 -24.53 4.04
CA LEU A 363 17.34 -24.45 4.99
C LEU A 363 17.88 -24.40 6.43
N PRO A 364 17.25 -23.58 7.27
CA PRO A 364 17.67 -23.32 8.64
C PRO A 364 17.42 -24.51 9.58
N GLU A 365 16.45 -25.34 9.22
CA GLU A 365 15.99 -26.47 10.00
C GLU A 365 16.01 -27.74 9.16
N LYS A 366 16.11 -28.88 9.84
CA LYS A 366 16.07 -30.18 9.19
C LYS A 366 14.66 -30.47 8.71
N ALA A 367 14.40 -30.19 7.44
CA ALA A 367 13.16 -30.57 6.77
C ALA A 367 13.22 -32.05 6.31
N THR A 368 12.09 -32.73 6.38
CA THR A 368 11.90 -34.09 5.85
C THR A 368 11.09 -34.07 4.56
N GLY A 369 11.11 -35.15 3.78
CA GLY A 369 10.33 -35.27 2.55
C GLY A 369 10.99 -34.62 1.34
N THR A 370 10.18 -34.17 0.39
CA THR A 370 10.65 -33.53 -0.85
C THR A 370 10.46 -32.02 -0.77
N ALA A 371 11.53 -31.28 -1.03
CA ALA A 371 11.46 -29.84 -1.22
C ALA A 371 11.38 -29.53 -2.73
N VAL A 372 10.52 -28.58 -3.07
CA VAL A 372 10.40 -28.01 -4.42
C VAL A 372 11.01 -26.62 -4.39
N LEU A 373 12.17 -26.47 -5.01
CA LEU A 373 12.85 -25.20 -5.19
C LEU A 373 12.43 -24.61 -6.54
N THR A 374 11.86 -23.42 -6.54
CA THR A 374 11.39 -22.71 -7.74
C THR A 374 12.04 -21.34 -7.80
N VAL A 375 12.57 -20.97 -8.96
CA VAL A 375 13.14 -19.64 -9.22
C VAL A 375 12.22 -18.90 -10.19
N PHE A 376 11.82 -17.69 -9.81
CA PHE A 376 10.99 -16.79 -10.60
C PHE A 376 11.79 -15.55 -11.00
N ASN A 377 11.56 -15.02 -12.21
CA ASN A 377 12.15 -13.73 -12.62
C ASN A 377 11.40 -12.54 -12.00
N GLY A 378 11.83 -11.31 -12.31
CA GLY A 378 11.20 -10.07 -11.83
C GLY A 378 9.75 -9.87 -12.28
N HIS A 379 9.30 -10.60 -13.30
CA HIS A 379 7.90 -10.67 -13.76
C HIS A 379 7.16 -11.89 -13.20
N LEU A 380 7.72 -12.54 -12.18
CA LEU A 380 7.18 -13.73 -11.51
C LEU A 380 6.97 -14.95 -12.43
N GLN A 381 7.61 -14.99 -13.60
CA GLN A 381 7.60 -16.17 -14.45
C GLN A 381 8.59 -17.20 -13.92
N GLN A 382 8.15 -18.45 -13.80
CA GLN A 382 9.03 -19.55 -13.39
C GLN A 382 10.13 -19.73 -14.45
N VAL A 383 11.38 -19.53 -14.05
CA VAL A 383 12.56 -19.72 -14.92
C VAL A 383 13.32 -21.01 -14.60
N ARG A 384 13.16 -21.55 -13.39
CA ARG A 384 13.78 -22.81 -12.96
C ARG A 384 12.94 -23.49 -11.90
N GLN A 385 12.91 -24.82 -11.90
CA GLN A 385 12.38 -25.60 -10.80
C GLN A 385 13.21 -26.86 -10.61
N VAL A 386 13.47 -27.23 -9.36
CA VAL A 386 14.22 -28.42 -8.98
C VAL A 386 13.53 -29.09 -7.80
N ARG A 387 13.37 -30.41 -7.84
CA ARG A 387 12.91 -31.20 -6.69
C ARG A 387 14.12 -31.84 -6.03
N VAL A 388 14.25 -31.66 -4.72
CA VAL A 388 15.37 -32.19 -3.94
C VAL A 388 14.85 -32.82 -2.65
N PRO A 389 15.53 -33.85 -2.10
CA PRO A 389 15.25 -34.27 -0.74
C PRO A 389 15.44 -33.08 0.20
N ALA A 390 14.44 -32.80 1.05
CA ALA A 390 14.50 -31.63 1.93
C ALA A 390 15.67 -31.72 2.94
N THR A 391 16.08 -32.94 3.27
CA THR A 391 17.27 -33.23 4.08
C THR A 391 18.58 -32.77 3.42
N SER A 392 18.63 -32.71 2.09
CA SER A 392 19.80 -32.23 1.35
C SER A 392 19.98 -30.72 1.48
N LEU A 393 18.93 -29.98 1.87
CA LEU A 393 18.99 -28.53 2.03
C LEU A 393 19.51 -28.10 3.41
N VAL A 394 19.76 -29.03 4.33
CA VAL A 394 20.48 -28.72 5.58
C VAL A 394 21.95 -28.35 5.29
N GLN A 395 22.47 -28.85 4.17
CA GLN A 395 23.73 -28.40 3.58
C GLN A 395 23.44 -27.46 2.40
N PRO A 396 24.39 -26.58 2.04
CA PRO A 396 24.25 -25.73 0.87
C PRO A 396 23.99 -26.56 -0.40
N TYR A 397 22.80 -26.43 -0.97
CA TYR A 397 22.43 -27.06 -2.24
C TYR A 397 22.64 -26.08 -3.38
N THR A 398 23.42 -26.49 -4.39
CA THR A 398 23.75 -25.65 -5.54
C THR A 398 22.64 -25.65 -6.58
N VAL A 399 22.23 -24.45 -6.99
CA VAL A 399 21.31 -24.22 -8.09
C VAL A 399 22.05 -23.47 -9.19
N ASP A 400 22.04 -24.06 -10.39
CA ASP A 400 22.63 -23.49 -11.60
C ASP A 400 21.67 -22.51 -12.29
N LEU A 401 22.18 -21.31 -12.59
CA LEU A 401 21.51 -20.23 -13.31
C LEU A 401 22.13 -19.99 -14.69
N THR A 402 22.89 -20.94 -15.22
CA THR A 402 23.35 -20.91 -16.61
C THR A 402 22.16 -20.81 -17.56
N GLY A 403 22.21 -19.84 -18.48
CA GLY A 403 21.11 -19.53 -19.41
C GLY A 403 19.99 -18.65 -18.85
N VAL A 404 20.01 -18.34 -17.55
CA VAL A 404 19.06 -17.40 -16.93
C VAL A 404 19.61 -15.97 -17.11
N PRO A 405 18.86 -15.00 -17.67
CA PRO A 405 19.33 -13.63 -17.88
C PRO A 405 19.79 -12.91 -16.60
N ALA A 406 20.50 -11.79 -16.73
CA ALA A 406 20.70 -10.90 -15.58
C ALA A 406 19.37 -10.32 -15.10
N GLY A 407 19.21 -10.10 -13.80
CA GLY A 407 17.97 -9.55 -13.23
C GLY A 407 17.75 -9.88 -11.76
N VAL A 408 16.58 -9.45 -11.27
CA VAL A 408 16.06 -9.81 -9.95
C VAL A 408 15.26 -11.10 -10.05
N TYR A 409 15.51 -12.01 -9.11
CA TYR A 409 14.87 -13.31 -9.01
C TYR A 409 14.30 -13.52 -7.61
N TYR A 410 13.28 -14.37 -7.53
CA TYR A 410 12.72 -14.86 -6.28
C TYR A 410 12.89 -16.37 -6.22
N VAL A 411 13.46 -16.86 -5.13
CA VAL A 411 13.64 -18.27 -4.85
C VAL A 411 12.62 -18.68 -3.82
N GLU A 412 11.75 -19.60 -4.18
CA GLU A 412 10.80 -20.25 -3.29
C GLU A 412 11.27 -21.68 -3.02
N VAL A 413 11.31 -22.10 -1.76
CA VAL A 413 11.50 -23.50 -1.38
C VAL A 413 10.27 -23.97 -0.62
N LYS A 414 9.50 -24.87 -1.23
CA LYS A 414 8.32 -25.47 -0.61
C LYS A 414 8.66 -26.87 -0.11
N THR A 415 8.58 -27.06 1.20
CA THR A 415 8.64 -28.37 1.87
C THR A 415 7.23 -28.83 2.24
N ASP A 416 7.11 -30.04 2.82
CA ASP A 416 5.84 -30.52 3.36
C ASP A 416 5.34 -29.68 4.55
N ALA A 417 6.26 -29.08 5.32
CA ALA A 417 5.93 -28.33 6.54
C ALA A 417 5.79 -26.82 6.30
N LYS A 418 6.64 -26.25 5.44
CA LYS A 418 6.80 -24.80 5.31
C LYS A 418 7.25 -24.39 3.90
N THR A 419 6.89 -23.16 3.53
CA THR A 419 7.39 -22.47 2.34
C THR A 419 8.35 -21.37 2.77
N TYR A 420 9.52 -21.32 2.14
CA TYR A 420 10.56 -20.31 2.33
C TYR A 420 10.66 -19.46 1.08
N ARG A 421 10.94 -18.16 1.23
CA ARG A 421 11.12 -17.25 0.09
C ARG A 421 12.29 -16.30 0.33
N ARG A 422 13.09 -16.12 -0.71
CA ARG A 422 14.23 -15.19 -0.71
C ARG A 422 14.43 -14.54 -2.05
N LYS A 423 14.83 -13.27 -2.02
CA LYS A 423 15.25 -12.55 -3.21
C LYS A 423 16.69 -12.91 -3.55
N LEU A 424 16.97 -13.05 -4.83
CA LEU A 424 18.29 -13.30 -5.39
C LEU A 424 18.53 -12.30 -6.53
N VAL A 425 19.72 -11.69 -6.57
CA VAL A 425 20.10 -10.82 -7.68
C VAL A 425 21.19 -11.51 -8.50
N LYS A 426 20.98 -11.60 -9.81
CA LYS A 426 21.97 -12.10 -10.77
C LYS A 426 22.45 -10.92 -11.63
N GLY A 427 23.72 -10.55 -11.48
CA GLY A 427 24.34 -9.51 -12.31
C GLY A 427 24.47 -9.90 -13.78
N SER A 428 24.61 -8.89 -14.64
CA SER A 428 25.18 -9.06 -15.97
C SER A 428 26.69 -9.30 -15.81
N GLU A 429 27.23 -10.26 -16.54
CA GLU A 429 28.69 -10.41 -16.66
C GLU A 429 29.31 -9.21 -17.36
#